data_AF-A0A821KS96-F1
#
_entry.id   AF-A0A821KS96-F1
#
_cell.length_a   1.000
_cell.length_b   1.000
_cell.length_c   1.000
_cell.angle_alpha   90.00
_cell.angle_beta   90.00
_cell.angle_gamma   90.00
#
_symmetry.space_group_name_H-M   'P 1'
#
loop_
_entity.id
_entity.type
_entity.pdbx_description
1 polymer ?
#
loop_
_entity_poly.entity_id
_entity_poly.type
_entity_poly.pdbx_seq_one_letter_code
_entity_poly.pdbx_strand_id
1 'polypeptide(L)' 'KLNNITTKDAFPMPRIDDIFHHLSQAEYYTTIDFKSGYFQVGLDPEDRPKTAFSTRDQHY' A
#
# COMPACT_ATOMS: atom_id res chain seq x y z
N LYS A 1 3.61 -18.68 -6.11
CA LYS A 1 3.01 -17.61 -5.27
C LYS A 1 3.10 -16.31 -6.06
N LEU A 2 1.98 -15.59 -6.23
CA LEU A 2 1.85 -14.40 -7.09
C LEU A 2 2.97 -13.36 -6.85
N ASN A 3 3.27 -13.03 -5.60
CA ASN A 3 4.29 -12.03 -5.26
C ASN A 3 5.72 -12.37 -5.74
N ASN A 4 6.02 -13.63 -6.07
CA ASN A 4 7.34 -14.01 -6.57
C ASN A 4 7.49 -13.76 -8.09
N ILE A 5 6.38 -13.67 -8.81
CA ILE A 5 6.36 -13.44 -10.26
C ILE A 5 6.01 -11.99 -10.61
N THR A 6 5.49 -11.22 -9.65
CA THR A 6 5.23 -9.78 -9.80
C THR A 6 6.53 -8.99 -9.75
N THR A 7 6.70 -8.04 -10.67
CA THR A 7 7.80 -7.07 -10.62
C THR A 7 7.65 -6.21 -9.37
N LYS A 8 8.70 -6.15 -8.56
CA LYS A 8 8.73 -5.28 -7.37
C LYS A 8 8.95 -3.84 -7.81
N ASP A 9 7.97 -3.00 -7.57
CA ASP A 9 8.10 -1.54 -7.68
C ASP A 9 8.25 -0.96 -6.25
N ALA A 10 9.48 -0.93 -5.76
CA ALA A 10 9.76 -0.47 -4.41
C ALA A 10 9.94 1.05 -4.40
N PHE A 11 8.92 1.77 -3.95
CA PHE A 11 9.06 3.19 -3.64
C PHE A 11 9.99 3.37 -2.42
N PRO A 12 10.95 4.32 -2.44
CA PRO A 12 11.87 4.52 -1.34
C PRO A 12 11.11 4.92 -0.08
N MET A 13 11.17 4.07 0.95
CA MET A 13 10.64 4.46 2.26
C MET A 13 11.62 5.43 2.91
N PRO A 14 11.17 6.63 3.33
CA PRO A 14 12.04 7.60 3.99
C PRO A 14 12.56 7.03 5.31
N ARG A 15 13.79 7.39 5.69
CA ARG A 15 14.33 7.03 7.00
C ARG A 15 13.60 7.82 8.07
N ILE A 16 13.47 7.23 9.24
CA ILE A 16 12.81 7.87 10.37
C ILE A 16 13.48 9.20 10.75
N ASP A 17 14.80 9.28 10.67
CA ASP A 17 15.57 10.51 10.95
C ASP A 17 15.23 11.63 9.96
N ASP A 18 15.06 11.30 8.69
CA ASP A 18 14.70 12.26 7.64
C ASP A 18 13.29 12.82 7.90
N ILE A 19 12.34 11.96 8.27
CA ILE A 19 10.98 12.38 8.61
C ILE A 19 11.00 13.38 9.78
N PHE A 20 11.74 13.07 10.85
CA PHE A 20 11.83 13.95 12.02
C PHE A 20 12.53 15.28 11.72
N HIS A 21 13.55 15.28 10.86
CA HIS A 21 14.21 16.51 10.44
C HIS A 21 13.26 17.46 9.70
N HIS A 22 12.41 16.94 8.81
CA HIS A 22 11.41 17.75 8.12
C HIS A 22 10.31 18.27 9.06
N LEU A 23 9.99 17.49 10.09
CA LEU A 23 8.97 17.84 11.07
C LEU A 23 9.46 18.84 12.12
N SER A 24 10.77 18.95 12.38
CA SER A 24 11.32 19.65 13.56
C SER A 24 11.01 21.15 13.65
N GLN A 25 10.53 21.78 12.58
CA GLN A 25 10.19 23.21 12.55
C GLN A 25 8.68 23.49 12.73
N ALA A 26 7.86 22.44 12.86
CA ALA A 26 6.42 22.61 13.03
C ALA A 26 6.03 22.86 14.48
N GLU A 27 5.13 23.82 14.70
CA GLU A 27 4.56 24.15 16.02
C GLU A 27 3.41 23.22 16.40
N TYR A 28 2.67 22.70 15.41
CA TYR A 28 1.54 21.81 15.58
C TYR A 28 1.67 20.58 14.67
N TYR A 29 1.30 19.42 15.20
CA TYR A 29 1.29 18.16 14.48
C TYR A 29 -0.11 17.58 14.47
N THR A 30 -0.54 17.10 13.31
CA THR A 30 -1.78 16.33 13.16
C THR A 30 -1.44 15.03 12.44
N THR A 31 -1.96 13.93 12.98
CA THR A 31 -1.86 12.61 12.35
C THR A 31 -3.18 12.28 11.66
N ILE A 32 -3.11 11.84 10.40
CA ILE A 32 -4.26 11.35 9.64
C ILE A 32 -4.03 9.87 9.35
N ASP A 33 -5.03 9.05 9.62
CA ASP A 33 -5.02 7.62 9.27
C ASP A 33 -5.94 7.34 8.08
N PHE A 34 -5.44 6.54 7.14
CA PHE A 34 -6.24 6.03 6.02
C PHE A 34 -6.79 4.65 6.39
N LYS A 35 -7.95 4.63 7.07
CA LYS A 35 -8.64 3.39 7.42
C LYS A 35 -8.86 2.54 6.18
N SER A 36 -8.39 1.29 6.22
CA SER A 36 -8.56 0.34 5.12
C SER A 36 -7.99 0.85 3.77
N GLY A 37 -6.88 1.60 3.80
CA GLY A 37 -6.30 2.25 2.61
C GLY A 37 -6.08 1.32 1.40
N TYR A 38 -5.75 0.04 1.64
CA TYR A 38 -5.60 -0.95 0.56
C TYR A 38 -6.86 -1.11 -0.31
N PHE A 39 -8.06 -0.99 0.26
CA PHE A 39 -9.32 -1.15 -0.48
C PHE A 39 -9.78 0.14 -1.18
N GLN A 40 -9.17 1.28 -0.86
CA GLN A 40 -9.51 2.56 -1.48
C GLN A 40 -8.79 2.74 -2.83
N VAL A 41 -7.65 2.07 -3.02
CA VAL A 41 -6.90 2.09 -4.28
C VAL A 41 -7.41 0.99 -5.19
N GLY A 42 -7.99 1.40 -6.33
CA GLY A 42 -8.47 0.46 -7.34
C GLY A 42 -7.33 -0.27 -8.06
N LEU A 43 -7.58 -1.53 -8.43
CA LEU A 43 -6.70 -2.27 -9.34
C LEU A 43 -6.98 -1.89 -10.80
N ASP A 44 -5.91 -1.86 -11.59
CA ASP A 44 -6.01 -1.78 -13.06
C ASP A 44 -6.95 -2.91 -13.56
N PRO A 45 -7.95 -2.60 -14.40
CA PRO A 45 -8.87 -3.60 -14.94
C PRO A 45 -8.20 -4.87 -15.48
N GLU A 46 -7.05 -4.72 -16.15
CA GLU A 46 -6.32 -5.84 -16.76
C GLU A 46 -5.60 -6.73 -15.73
N ASP A 47 -5.32 -6.18 -14.55
CA ASP A 47 -4.60 -6.87 -13.47
C ASP A 47 -5.51 -7.51 -12.43
N ARG A 48 -6.80 -7.17 -12.39
CA ARG A 48 -7.82 -7.78 -11.49
C ARG A 48 -7.80 -9.32 -11.45
N PRO A 49 -7.74 -10.05 -12.58
CA PRO A 49 -7.73 -11.52 -12.53
C PRO A 49 -6.44 -12.09 -11.89
N LYS A 50 -5.36 -11.31 -11.81
CA LYS A 50 -4.11 -11.76 -11.15
C LYS A 50 -4.29 -11.92 -9.65
N THR A 51 -5.22 -11.18 -9.04
CA THR A 51 -5.50 -11.22 -7.59
C THR A 51 -6.65 -12.15 -7.22
N ALA A 52 -7.10 -13.00 -8.15
CA ALA A 52 -8.21 -13.93 -7.92
C ALA A 52 -7.88 -14.95 -6.81
N PHE A 53 -8.89 -15.35 -6.04
CA PHE A 53 -8.76 -16.34 -4.97
C PHE A 53 -9.97 -17.27 -4.94
N SER A 54 -9.75 -18.51 -4.51
CA SER A 54 -10.82 -19.49 -4.33
C SER A 54 -11.11 -19.70 -2.85
N THR A 55 -12.39 -19.72 -2.50
CA THR A 55 -12.89 -20.31 -1.26
C THR A 55 -13.22 -21.79 -1.51
N ARG A 56 -13.73 -22.50 -0.51
CA ARG A 56 -14.12 -23.91 -0.67
C ARG A 56 -15.23 -24.09 -1.71
N ASP A 57 -16.09 -23.09 -1.87
CA ASP A 57 -17.32 -23.19 -2.64
C ASP A 57 -17.37 -22.24 -3.86
N GLN A 58 -16.49 -21.23 -3.93
CA GLN A 58 -16.55 -20.16 -4.95
C GLN A 58 -15.16 -19.65 -5.37
N HIS A 59 -15.11 -18.98 -6.52
CA HIS A 59 -13.93 -18.30 -7.05
C HIS A 59 -14.25 -16.81 -7.24
N TYR A 60 -13.33 -15.93 -6.83
CA TYR A 60 -13.47 -14.47 -6.81
C TYR A 60 -12.26 -13.81 -7.47
#